data_AF-A0A8H6B997-F1
#
_entry.id   AF-A0A8H6B997-F1
#
_cell.length_a   1.000
_cell.length_b   1.000
_cell.length_c   1.000
_cell.angle_alpha   90.00
_cell.angle_beta   90.00
_cell.angle_gamma   90.00
#
_symmetry.space_group_name_H-M   'P 1'
#
loop_
_entity.id
_entity.type
_entity.pdbx_description
1 polymer ?
#
loop_
_entity_poly.entity_id
_entity_poly.type
_entity_poly.pdbx_seq_one_letter_code
_entity_poly.pdbx_strand_id
1 'polypeptide(L)'
;MLDTKEEEHATTEEPTFDVYMRFNGDEERDYCFQVHLNTKFGDLMEIFKVLPLNLSPSIFYDRLPIGFQLSTNPGILTREGGLLFGDDADKKQYLKRMNNDDVISEHAWPGQLIIPLFSKKKYLQYSVIVGLIVWLYTDLPDYISPTPGHSLTTMAVKGVSSLLRKINQDQMADNLVESMLEPVPEVMQWVFFAFHIVKDLIIYFVLWVGGFNPYSFTKKPAPIDRDDLLRIGWTSAKKAPVFDFSKEYRQYKVKQVGGTLKAYKSGVLDSIKDTTVTLGAGEGFQTPLCAKLSKDKVESDKFYLSYEYLRLQEEAFQKRHSTLSDLEFARQYKHYRRFGPFDAPKEFASKAQERIKISTDQEKKEKEQKEKKRD
;
A
#
# COMPACT_ATOMS: atom_id res chain seq x y z
N MET A 1 -48.30 19.95 33.31
CA MET A 1 -47.06 19.60 34.03
C MET A 1 -46.93 18.10 33.99
N LEU A 2 -46.20 17.58 33.01
CA LEU A 2 -45.71 16.21 32.97
C LEU A 2 -44.26 16.35 32.52
N ASP A 3 -43.37 16.17 33.50
CA ASP A 3 -41.92 16.07 33.31
C ASP A 3 -41.63 14.89 32.40
N THR A 4 -41.11 15.17 31.21
CA THR A 4 -40.42 14.16 30.40
C THR A 4 -38.94 14.37 30.66
N LYS A 5 -38.37 13.54 31.52
CA LYS A 5 -36.92 13.40 31.67
C LYS A 5 -36.37 12.92 30.33
N GLU A 6 -35.58 13.75 29.68
CA GLU A 6 -34.65 13.32 28.65
C GLU A 6 -33.62 12.42 29.33
N GLU A 7 -33.67 11.12 29.04
CA GLU A 7 -32.63 10.18 29.40
C GLU A 7 -31.41 10.49 28.54
N GLU A 8 -30.42 11.12 29.17
CA GLU A 8 -29.06 11.31 28.66
C GLU A 8 -28.43 9.93 28.44
N HIS A 9 -28.57 9.39 27.23
CA HIS A 9 -27.82 8.22 26.78
C HIS A 9 -26.34 8.62 26.62
N ALA A 10 -25.60 8.62 27.73
CA ALA A 10 -24.15 8.59 27.69
C ALA A 10 -23.71 7.22 27.15
N THR A 11 -23.62 7.08 25.82
CA THR A 11 -22.93 5.96 25.19
C THR A 11 -21.48 6.02 25.64
N THR A 12 -21.10 5.13 26.55
CA THR A 12 -19.69 4.84 26.84
C THR A 12 -19.12 4.19 25.59
N GLU A 13 -18.65 5.02 24.65
CA GLU A 13 -17.99 4.54 23.44
C GLU A 13 -16.80 3.67 23.88
N GLU A 14 -16.81 2.41 23.46
CA GLU A 14 -15.72 1.50 23.76
C GLU A 14 -14.41 2.07 23.19
N PRO A 15 -13.30 2.00 23.94
CA PRO A 15 -12.03 2.53 23.48
C PRO A 15 -11.62 1.88 22.16
N THR A 16 -11.25 2.72 21.20
CA THR A 16 -10.78 2.33 19.87
C THR A 16 -9.38 2.82 19.60
N PHE A 17 -8.70 2.20 18.64
CA PHE A 17 -7.43 2.67 18.12
C PHE A 17 -7.31 2.40 16.63
N ASP A 18 -6.40 3.11 15.97
CA ASP A 18 -6.18 2.98 14.54
C ASP A 18 -5.21 1.82 14.22
N VAL A 19 -5.46 1.10 13.13
CA VAL A 19 -4.53 0.17 12.49
C VAL A 19 -4.50 0.45 10.99
N TYR A 20 -3.43 0.05 10.31
CA TYR A 20 -3.30 0.25 8.87
C TYR A 20 -3.30 -1.08 8.14
N MET A 21 -3.89 -1.13 6.95
CA MET A 21 -3.89 -2.32 6.12
C MET A 21 -3.39 -2.03 4.71
N ARG A 22 -2.41 -2.80 4.25
CA ARG A 22 -1.86 -2.71 2.88
C ARG A 22 -2.69 -3.52 1.91
N PHE A 23 -3.40 -2.87 0.99
CA PHE A 23 -4.10 -3.58 -0.09
C PHE A 23 -3.26 -3.67 -1.36
N ASN A 24 -3.45 -4.75 -2.13
CA ASN A 24 -2.77 -5.00 -3.40
C ASN A 24 -1.23 -5.07 -3.35
N GLY A 25 -0.63 -5.15 -2.16
CA GLY A 25 0.83 -5.10 -2.02
C GLY A 25 1.43 -3.74 -2.40
N ASP A 26 0.67 -2.66 -2.24
CA ASP A 26 1.02 -1.31 -2.66
C ASP A 26 0.98 -0.37 -1.46
N GLU A 27 2.10 0.29 -1.16
CA GLU A 27 2.24 1.22 -0.03
C GLU A 27 1.38 2.49 -0.17
N GLU A 28 0.99 2.87 -1.39
CA GLU A 28 0.04 3.96 -1.62
C GLU A 28 -1.40 3.58 -1.21
N ARG A 29 -1.60 2.31 -0.86
CA ARG A 29 -2.87 1.70 -0.46
C ARG A 29 -2.81 1.17 0.98
N ASP A 30 -2.05 1.83 1.84
CA ASP A 30 -2.08 1.63 3.29
C ASP A 30 -3.24 2.41 3.92
N TYR A 31 -4.42 1.81 3.99
CA TYR A 31 -5.63 2.47 4.53
C TYR A 31 -5.74 2.31 6.03
N CYS A 32 -6.23 3.35 6.70
CA CYS A 32 -6.44 3.36 8.13
C CYS A 32 -7.86 2.89 8.50
N PHE A 33 -7.92 1.98 9.46
CA PHE A 33 -9.13 1.44 10.04
C PHE A 33 -9.11 1.63 11.56
N GLN A 34 -10.26 1.98 12.12
CA GLN A 34 -10.47 2.10 13.55
C GLN A 34 -11.02 0.77 14.08
N VAL A 35 -10.35 0.20 15.07
CA VAL A 35 -10.72 -1.09 15.67
C VAL A 35 -10.92 -0.93 17.18
N HIS A 36 -11.71 -1.83 17.77
CA HIS A 36 -11.93 -1.89 19.21
C HIS A 36 -10.83 -2.71 19.89
N LEU A 37 -10.66 -2.56 21.20
CA LEU A 37 -9.67 -3.31 21.97
C LEU A 37 -9.89 -4.83 21.93
N ASN A 38 -11.12 -5.30 21.70
CA ASN A 38 -11.46 -6.73 21.63
C ASN A 38 -11.48 -7.27 20.19
N THR A 39 -11.24 -6.43 19.17
CA THR A 39 -11.26 -6.85 17.77
C THR A 39 -10.18 -7.89 17.50
N LYS A 40 -10.56 -8.99 16.86
CA LYS A 40 -9.65 -10.06 16.47
C LYS A 40 -9.17 -9.88 15.04
N PHE A 41 -8.05 -10.51 14.68
CA PHE A 41 -7.58 -10.50 13.30
C PHE A 41 -8.60 -11.08 12.31
N GLY A 42 -9.37 -12.09 12.71
CA GLY A 42 -10.41 -12.70 11.87
C GLY A 42 -11.55 -11.75 11.50
N ASP A 43 -11.87 -10.78 12.35
CA ASP A 43 -12.95 -9.82 12.13
C ASP A 43 -12.63 -8.88 10.94
N LEU A 44 -11.33 -8.62 10.70
CA LEU A 44 -10.85 -7.84 9.57
C LEU A 44 -11.23 -8.44 8.19
N MET A 45 -11.64 -9.72 8.14
CA MET A 45 -12.20 -10.33 6.93
C MET A 45 -13.45 -9.61 6.43
N GLU A 46 -14.20 -8.96 7.33
CA GLU A 46 -15.41 -8.21 6.99
C GLU A 46 -15.13 -7.07 6.01
N ILE A 47 -13.97 -6.42 6.12
CA ILE A 47 -13.51 -5.37 5.20
C ILE A 47 -13.58 -5.85 3.73
N PHE A 48 -13.14 -7.08 3.46
CA PHE A 48 -13.11 -7.66 2.11
C PHE A 48 -14.47 -8.12 1.60
N LYS A 49 -15.45 -8.28 2.50
CA LYS A 49 -16.83 -8.64 2.17
C LYS A 49 -17.68 -7.40 1.89
N VAL A 50 -17.46 -6.34 2.67
CA VAL A 50 -18.20 -5.08 2.57
C VAL A 50 -17.70 -4.24 1.41
N LEU A 51 -16.38 -4.08 1.26
CA LEU A 51 -15.82 -3.28 0.18
C LEU A 51 -15.97 -4.02 -1.16
N PRO A 52 -16.70 -3.48 -2.13
CA PRO A 52 -16.95 -4.11 -3.41
C PRO A 52 -15.80 -3.83 -4.39
N LEU A 53 -14.57 -3.86 -3.87
CA LEU A 53 -13.33 -3.61 -4.59
C LEU A 53 -12.55 -4.92 -4.68
N ASN A 54 -11.71 -5.05 -5.72
CA ASN A 54 -10.72 -6.12 -5.71
C ASN A 54 -9.49 -5.65 -4.95
N LEU A 55 -9.30 -6.19 -3.76
CA LEU A 55 -8.20 -5.84 -2.86
C LEU A 55 -7.07 -6.87 -2.87
N SER A 56 -7.24 -7.96 -3.62
CA SER A 56 -6.21 -8.98 -3.84
C SER A 56 -5.13 -8.46 -4.80
N PRO A 57 -3.85 -8.85 -4.64
CA PRO A 57 -2.75 -8.36 -5.48
C PRO A 57 -2.96 -8.52 -6.98
N SER A 58 -3.53 -9.65 -7.41
CA SER A 58 -3.79 -9.91 -8.83
C SER A 58 -4.81 -11.04 -9.02
N ILE A 59 -5.15 -11.34 -10.27
CA ILE A 59 -6.12 -12.39 -10.61
C ILE A 59 -5.71 -13.79 -10.15
N PHE A 60 -4.41 -13.98 -9.88
CA PHE A 60 -3.83 -15.23 -9.43
C PHE A 60 -4.03 -15.50 -7.93
N TYR A 61 -4.76 -14.63 -7.25
CA TYR A 61 -5.08 -14.78 -5.84
C TYR A 61 -6.59 -14.95 -5.63
N ASP A 62 -6.94 -15.56 -4.50
CA ASP A 62 -8.31 -15.56 -3.99
C ASP A 62 -8.75 -14.14 -3.62
N ARG A 63 -10.05 -13.86 -3.73
CA ARG A 63 -10.59 -12.52 -3.46
C ARG A 63 -10.62 -12.19 -1.97
N LEU A 64 -10.80 -13.23 -1.15
CA LEU A 64 -10.77 -13.13 0.31
C LEU A 64 -9.40 -13.60 0.81
N PRO A 65 -8.81 -12.92 1.80
CA PRO A 65 -7.62 -13.43 2.45
C PRO A 65 -7.93 -14.69 3.27
N ILE A 66 -6.89 -15.47 3.55
CA ILE A 66 -6.93 -16.67 4.41
C ILE A 66 -6.48 -16.37 5.84
N GLY A 67 -5.91 -15.18 6.07
CA GLY A 67 -5.48 -14.68 7.37
C GLY A 67 -4.72 -13.38 7.23
N PHE A 68 -4.00 -13.00 8.27
CA PHE A 68 -3.28 -11.72 8.34
C PHE A 68 -1.86 -11.91 8.85
N GLN A 69 -0.99 -10.98 8.47
CA GLN A 69 0.37 -10.85 8.96
C GLN A 69 0.56 -9.46 9.53
N LEU A 70 1.26 -9.35 10.66
CA LEU A 70 1.65 -8.08 11.23
C LEU A 70 3.04 -7.71 10.73
N SER A 71 3.22 -6.46 10.29
CA SER A 71 4.55 -5.94 9.96
C SER A 71 5.30 -5.56 11.23
N THR A 72 6.45 -6.19 11.46
CA THR A 72 7.39 -5.90 12.55
C THR A 72 8.56 -5.06 12.07
N ASN A 73 8.41 -4.36 10.94
CA ASN A 73 9.41 -3.42 10.46
C ASN A 73 9.50 -2.25 11.43
N PRO A 74 10.71 -1.80 11.86
CA PRO A 74 10.85 -0.71 12.81
C PRO A 74 10.15 0.59 12.38
N GLY A 75 10.08 0.83 11.08
CA GLY A 75 9.48 2.01 10.48
C GLY A 75 10.45 3.17 10.35
N ILE A 76 9.88 4.36 10.13
CA ILE A 76 10.62 5.60 9.92
C ILE A 76 10.08 6.65 10.87
N LEU A 77 10.97 7.29 11.61
CA LEU A 77 10.64 8.36 12.54
C LEU A 77 10.70 9.69 11.81
N THR A 78 9.63 10.47 11.90
CA THR A 78 9.59 11.83 11.36
C THR A 78 10.22 12.81 12.34
N ARG A 79 10.65 13.97 11.83
CA ARG A 79 11.31 15.01 12.64
C ARG A 79 10.47 15.53 13.81
N GLU A 80 9.16 15.42 13.71
CA GLU A 80 8.19 15.83 14.73
C GLU A 80 7.73 14.63 15.59
N GLY A 81 8.36 13.47 15.43
CA GLY A 81 8.10 12.29 16.25
C GLY A 81 6.95 11.40 15.77
N GLY A 82 6.41 11.62 14.57
CA GLY A 82 5.48 10.68 13.95
C GLY A 82 6.18 9.41 13.44
N LEU A 83 5.41 8.34 13.24
CA LEU A 83 5.90 7.11 12.63
C LEU A 83 5.28 6.90 11.25
N LEU A 84 6.12 6.50 10.29
CA LEU A 84 5.76 6.03 8.96
C LEU A 84 6.22 4.58 8.78
N PHE A 85 5.70 3.88 7.79
CA PHE A 85 6.18 2.55 7.42
C PHE A 85 7.44 2.69 6.56
N GLY A 86 8.39 1.76 6.72
CA GLY A 86 9.52 1.65 5.80
C GLY A 86 9.10 1.05 4.47
N ASP A 87 9.86 1.37 3.41
CA ASP A 87 9.65 0.84 2.05
C ASP A 87 9.67 -0.69 2.00
N ASP A 88 10.28 -1.33 3.00
CA ASP A 88 10.40 -2.78 3.13
C ASP A 88 9.47 -3.40 4.18
N ALA A 89 8.44 -2.67 4.62
CA ALA A 89 7.50 -3.13 5.64
C ALA A 89 6.72 -4.40 5.28
N ASP A 90 6.67 -4.76 4.00
CA ASP A 90 6.03 -5.97 3.48
C ASP A 90 7.01 -7.11 3.12
N LYS A 91 8.31 -6.94 3.38
CA LYS A 91 9.28 -8.01 3.16
C LYS A 91 9.10 -9.13 4.20
N LYS A 92 9.21 -10.37 3.74
CA LYS A 92 9.02 -11.59 4.54
C LYS A 92 9.74 -11.61 5.90
N GLN A 93 10.93 -11.02 5.99
CA GLN A 93 11.72 -10.97 7.23
C GLN A 93 11.06 -10.16 8.35
N TYR A 94 10.14 -9.25 8.00
CA TYR A 94 9.39 -8.42 8.94
C TYR A 94 7.93 -8.86 9.06
N LEU A 95 7.53 -10.00 8.49
CA LEU A 95 6.14 -10.43 8.54
C LEU A 95 5.95 -11.55 9.55
N LYS A 96 5.21 -11.24 10.61
CA LYS A 96 4.75 -12.23 11.59
C LYS A 96 3.33 -12.66 11.26
N ARG A 97 3.12 -13.95 10.99
CA ARG A 97 1.77 -14.48 10.77
C ARG A 97 0.99 -14.48 12.09
N MET A 98 -0.26 -14.03 12.04
CA MET A 98 -1.17 -13.98 13.18
C MET A 98 -2.21 -15.08 13.08
N ASN A 99 -2.71 -15.55 14.22
CA ASN A 99 -3.90 -16.40 14.24
C ASN A 99 -5.15 -15.51 14.11
N ASN A 100 -6.19 -16.03 13.47
CA ASN A 100 -7.43 -15.24 13.28
C ASN A 100 -8.17 -15.00 14.60
N ASP A 101 -7.94 -15.84 15.61
CA ASP A 101 -8.52 -15.68 16.94
C ASP A 101 -7.75 -14.73 17.86
N ASP A 102 -6.54 -14.31 17.47
CA ASP A 102 -5.71 -13.40 18.27
C ASP A 102 -6.35 -12.00 18.31
N VAL A 103 -6.32 -11.37 19.49
CA VAL A 103 -6.78 -9.98 19.68
C VAL A 103 -5.71 -9.02 19.18
N ILE A 104 -6.11 -8.01 18.40
CA ILE A 104 -5.19 -7.10 17.73
C ILE A 104 -4.41 -6.26 18.74
N SER A 105 -5.06 -5.70 19.76
CA SER A 105 -4.42 -4.81 20.74
C SER A 105 -3.35 -5.49 21.59
N GLU A 106 -3.37 -6.83 21.68
CA GLU A 106 -2.36 -7.60 22.41
C GLU A 106 -1.08 -7.80 21.57
N HIS A 107 -1.16 -7.60 20.25
CA HIS A 107 -0.12 -7.97 19.31
C HIS A 107 0.39 -6.81 18.46
N ALA A 108 -0.39 -5.73 18.30
CA ALA A 108 -0.07 -4.59 17.45
C ALA A 108 -0.08 -3.28 18.23
N TRP A 109 0.87 -2.40 17.93
CA TRP A 109 0.84 -1.01 18.34
C TRP A 109 -0.27 -0.25 17.61
N PRO A 110 -0.86 0.79 18.22
CA PRO A 110 -1.68 1.74 17.50
C PRO A 110 -0.92 2.33 16.31
N GLY A 111 -1.56 2.27 15.15
CA GLY A 111 -1.03 2.71 13.87
C GLY A 111 -0.08 1.74 13.18
N GLN A 112 0.06 0.50 13.65
CA GLN A 112 0.91 -0.51 13.01
C GLN A 112 0.27 -1.10 11.74
N LEU A 113 1.11 -1.57 10.82
CA LEU A 113 0.71 -2.13 9.53
C LEU A 113 0.36 -3.62 9.61
N ILE A 114 -0.80 -3.96 9.07
CA ILE A 114 -1.31 -5.32 8.87
C ILE A 114 -1.34 -5.62 7.37
N ILE A 115 -0.90 -6.82 7.00
CA ILE A 115 -0.86 -7.29 5.62
C ILE A 115 -1.79 -8.49 5.46
N PRO A 116 -2.80 -8.42 4.58
CA PRO A 116 -3.67 -9.55 4.28
C PRO A 116 -2.91 -10.66 3.55
N LEU A 117 -3.06 -11.90 4.03
CA LEU A 117 -2.46 -13.07 3.41
C LEU A 117 -3.45 -13.72 2.45
N PHE A 118 -3.10 -13.80 1.17
CA PHE A 118 -3.94 -14.41 0.15
C PHE A 118 -3.43 -15.79 -0.27
N SER A 119 -4.37 -16.70 -0.52
CA SER A 119 -4.08 -17.98 -1.18
C SER A 119 -3.88 -17.75 -2.69
N LYS A 120 -2.84 -18.41 -3.23
CA LYS A 120 -2.53 -18.38 -4.66
C LYS A 120 -3.35 -19.42 -5.39
N LYS A 121 -4.07 -19.01 -6.43
CA LYS A 121 -4.72 -19.87 -7.42
C LYS A 121 -3.68 -20.45 -8.37
N LYS A 122 -2.85 -21.38 -7.88
CA LYS A 122 -1.79 -22.02 -8.66
C LYS A 122 -2.32 -22.63 -9.96
N TYR A 123 -3.48 -23.30 -9.90
CA TYR A 123 -4.11 -23.87 -11.08
C TYR A 123 -4.36 -22.79 -12.15
N LEU A 124 -5.03 -21.69 -11.81
CA LEU A 124 -5.27 -20.58 -12.74
C LEU A 124 -3.96 -19.99 -13.28
N GLN A 125 -2.97 -19.78 -12.42
CA GLN A 125 -1.66 -19.25 -12.84
C GLN A 125 -0.99 -20.17 -13.87
N TYR A 126 -0.93 -21.48 -13.61
CA TYR A 126 -0.36 -22.43 -14.56
C TYR A 126 -1.21 -22.60 -15.82
N SER A 127 -2.55 -22.56 -15.72
CA SER A 127 -3.43 -22.60 -16.89
C SER A 127 -3.21 -21.40 -17.81
N VAL A 128 -3.01 -20.19 -17.26
CA VAL A 128 -2.68 -19.00 -18.05
C VAL A 128 -1.31 -19.15 -18.70
N ILE A 129 -0.29 -19.60 -17.96
CA ILE A 129 1.06 -19.82 -18.51
C ILE A 129 1.01 -20.86 -19.65
N VAL A 130 0.34 -21.99 -19.44
CA VAL A 130 0.17 -23.03 -20.47
C VAL A 130 -0.62 -22.49 -21.66
N GLY A 131 -1.68 -21.71 -21.43
CA GLY A 131 -2.43 -21.07 -22.51
C GLY A 131 -1.58 -20.13 -23.36
N LEU A 132 -0.72 -19.32 -22.73
CA LEU A 132 0.22 -18.46 -23.43
C LEU A 132 1.29 -19.27 -24.17
N ILE A 133 1.83 -20.34 -23.59
CA ILE A 133 2.79 -21.22 -24.26
C ILE A 133 2.15 -21.92 -25.46
N VAL A 134 0.90 -22.38 -25.35
CA VAL A 134 0.15 -22.98 -26.46
C VAL A 134 -0.10 -21.93 -27.54
N TRP A 135 -0.46 -20.70 -27.18
CA TRP A 135 -0.60 -19.62 -28.15
C TRP A 135 0.73 -19.36 -28.87
N LEU A 136 1.82 -19.20 -28.12
CA LEU A 136 3.15 -19.02 -28.68
C LEU A 136 3.56 -20.18 -29.60
N TYR A 137 3.23 -21.42 -29.23
CA TYR A 137 3.44 -22.58 -30.08
C TYR A 137 2.69 -22.47 -31.41
N THR A 138 1.43 -22.00 -31.41
CA THR A 138 0.67 -21.80 -32.65
C THR A 138 1.24 -20.66 -33.51
N ASP A 139 1.96 -19.71 -32.89
CA ASP A 139 2.58 -18.57 -33.56
C ASP A 139 4.02 -18.88 -34.05
N LEU A 140 4.52 -20.13 -33.94
CA LEU A 140 5.84 -20.54 -34.46
C LEU A 140 5.95 -20.27 -35.97
N PRO A 141 7.13 -19.91 -36.49
CA PRO A 141 7.37 -19.82 -37.93
C PRO A 141 6.90 -21.08 -38.66
N ASP A 142 6.15 -20.91 -39.74
CA ASP A 142 5.41 -21.99 -40.41
C ASP A 142 6.34 -23.12 -40.87
N TYR A 143 7.58 -22.80 -41.23
CA TYR A 143 8.55 -23.77 -41.74
C TYR A 143 9.13 -24.70 -40.66
N ILE A 144 9.00 -24.36 -39.36
CA ILE A 144 9.38 -25.22 -38.23
C ILE A 144 8.19 -25.69 -37.40
N SER A 145 7.02 -25.08 -37.62
CA SER A 145 5.81 -25.44 -36.89
C SER A 145 5.40 -26.89 -37.22
N PRO A 146 5.14 -27.74 -36.22
CA PRO A 146 4.58 -29.08 -36.47
C PRO A 146 3.16 -29.01 -37.05
N THR A 147 2.50 -27.86 -36.97
CA THR A 147 1.18 -27.59 -37.53
C THR A 147 1.17 -26.26 -38.30
N PRO A 148 1.80 -26.17 -39.48
CA PRO A 148 1.88 -24.94 -40.27
C PRO A 148 0.48 -24.42 -40.65
N GLY A 149 0.28 -23.10 -40.65
CA GLY A 149 -0.99 -22.48 -41.03
C GLY A 149 -2.14 -22.64 -40.01
N HIS A 150 -1.86 -23.18 -38.83
CA HIS A 150 -2.79 -23.30 -37.70
C HIS A 150 -2.53 -22.27 -36.59
N SER A 151 -1.86 -21.16 -36.90
CA SER A 151 -1.75 -20.05 -35.94
C SER A 151 -3.14 -19.56 -35.52
N LEU A 152 -3.28 -19.18 -34.25
CA LEU A 152 -4.53 -18.60 -33.75
C LEU A 152 -4.93 -17.37 -34.56
N THR A 153 -3.94 -16.59 -35.02
CA THR A 153 -4.13 -15.45 -35.91
C THR A 153 -4.73 -15.86 -37.25
N THR A 154 -4.20 -16.91 -37.88
CA THR A 154 -4.74 -17.46 -39.13
C THR A 154 -6.16 -17.99 -38.97
N MET A 155 -6.45 -18.67 -37.85
CA MET A 155 -7.80 -19.14 -37.55
C MET A 155 -8.78 -17.98 -37.32
N ALA A 156 -8.36 -16.94 -36.59
CA ALA A 156 -9.16 -15.75 -36.36
C ALA A 156 -9.44 -15.00 -37.67
N VAL A 157 -8.44 -14.80 -38.52
CA VAL A 157 -8.59 -14.18 -39.84
C VAL A 157 -9.56 -14.98 -40.72
N LYS A 158 -9.42 -16.31 -40.78
CA LYS A 158 -10.37 -17.18 -41.52
C LYS A 158 -11.80 -17.08 -40.95
N GLY A 159 -11.94 -17.01 -39.62
CA GLY A 159 -13.23 -16.85 -38.95
C GLY A 159 -13.90 -15.51 -39.25
N VAL A 160 -13.15 -14.41 -39.14
CA VAL A 160 -13.62 -13.05 -39.45
C VAL A 160 -13.94 -12.92 -40.93
N SER A 161 -13.10 -13.44 -41.83
CA SER A 161 -13.36 -13.47 -43.27
C SER A 161 -14.66 -14.24 -43.58
N SER A 162 -14.90 -15.39 -42.94
CA SER A 162 -16.17 -16.13 -43.08
C SER A 162 -17.38 -15.32 -42.60
N LEU A 163 -17.24 -14.57 -41.50
CA LEU A 163 -18.30 -13.70 -41.00
C LEU A 163 -18.59 -12.53 -41.95
N LEU A 164 -17.54 -11.89 -42.50
CA LEU A 164 -17.65 -10.79 -43.45
C LEU A 164 -18.37 -11.22 -44.73
N ARG A 165 -18.06 -12.42 -45.25
CA ARG A 165 -18.79 -13.00 -46.39
C ARG A 165 -20.26 -13.25 -46.07
N LYS A 166 -20.59 -13.69 -44.85
CA LYS A 166 -21.99 -13.88 -44.42
C LYS A 166 -22.79 -12.58 -44.33
N ILE A 167 -22.14 -11.44 -44.16
CA ILE A 167 -22.78 -10.10 -44.17
C ILE A 167 -22.60 -9.38 -45.52
N ASN A 168 -22.26 -10.12 -46.60
CA ASN A 168 -22.07 -9.63 -47.97
C ASN A 168 -20.98 -8.55 -48.11
N GLN A 169 -19.92 -8.65 -47.31
CA GLN A 169 -18.73 -7.79 -47.37
C GLN A 169 -17.55 -8.56 -47.98
N ASP A 170 -17.75 -9.14 -49.16
CA ASP A 170 -16.78 -10.05 -49.81
C ASP A 170 -15.44 -9.37 -50.12
N GLN A 171 -15.46 -8.14 -50.64
CA GLN A 171 -14.25 -7.39 -50.96
C GLN A 171 -13.39 -7.10 -49.71
N MET A 172 -14.03 -6.84 -48.57
CA MET A 172 -13.33 -6.65 -47.30
C MET A 172 -12.75 -7.97 -46.78
N ALA A 173 -13.44 -9.08 -47.00
CA ALA A 173 -13.00 -10.41 -46.62
C ALA A 173 -11.79 -10.89 -47.44
N ASP A 174 -11.75 -10.57 -48.73
CA ASP A 174 -10.65 -10.88 -49.63
C ASP A 174 -9.40 -10.05 -49.28
N ASN A 175 -9.56 -8.73 -49.12
CA ASN A 175 -8.47 -7.84 -48.71
C ASN A 175 -7.83 -8.26 -47.38
N LEU A 176 -8.65 -8.71 -46.42
CA LEU A 176 -8.18 -9.18 -45.12
C LEU A 176 -7.34 -10.46 -45.24
N VAL A 177 -7.74 -11.39 -46.11
CA VAL A 177 -7.01 -12.64 -46.36
C VAL A 177 -5.69 -12.37 -47.07
N GLU A 178 -5.72 -11.57 -48.14
CA GLU A 178 -4.54 -11.21 -48.92
C GLU A 178 -3.49 -10.49 -48.05
N SER A 179 -3.93 -9.50 -47.26
CA SER A 179 -3.01 -8.70 -46.45
C SER A 179 -2.38 -9.46 -45.26
N MET A 180 -3.05 -10.51 -44.76
CA MET A 180 -2.67 -11.15 -43.48
C MET A 180 -2.20 -12.60 -43.62
N LEU A 181 -2.47 -13.26 -44.75
CA LEU A 181 -2.13 -14.67 -44.99
C LEU A 181 -1.16 -14.89 -46.16
N GLU A 182 -0.69 -13.82 -46.80
CA GLU A 182 0.37 -13.92 -47.81
C GLU A 182 1.68 -14.47 -47.21
N PRO A 183 2.42 -15.29 -47.98
CA PRO A 183 3.63 -15.94 -47.49
C PRO A 183 4.73 -14.90 -47.20
N VAL A 184 5.13 -14.86 -45.93
CA VAL A 184 6.16 -13.96 -45.41
C VAL A 184 7.55 -14.64 -45.50
N PRO A 185 8.62 -13.90 -45.86
CA PRO A 185 9.98 -14.43 -45.83
C PRO A 185 10.40 -14.99 -44.46
N GLU A 186 11.21 -16.04 -44.43
CA GLU A 186 11.61 -16.75 -43.19
C GLU A 186 12.17 -15.82 -42.10
N VAL A 187 13.00 -14.84 -42.48
CA VAL A 187 13.57 -13.86 -41.55
C VAL A 187 12.47 -13.03 -40.87
N MET A 188 11.46 -12.63 -41.64
CA MET A 188 10.35 -11.83 -41.12
C MET A 188 9.42 -12.67 -40.24
N GLN A 189 9.29 -13.98 -40.48
CA GLN A 189 8.56 -14.88 -39.58
C GLN A 189 9.21 -14.92 -38.18
N TRP A 190 10.54 -14.93 -38.08
CA TRP A 190 11.24 -14.81 -36.78
C TRP A 190 11.04 -13.47 -36.11
N VAL A 191 11.03 -12.39 -36.87
CA VAL A 191 10.74 -11.04 -36.35
C VAL A 191 9.33 -11.01 -35.75
N PHE A 192 8.32 -11.53 -36.48
CA PHE A 192 6.95 -11.62 -35.96
C PHE A 192 6.85 -12.53 -34.73
N PHE A 193 7.53 -13.68 -34.72
CA PHE A 193 7.59 -14.55 -33.56
C PHE A 193 8.19 -13.86 -32.32
N ALA A 194 9.25 -13.07 -32.49
CA ALA A 194 9.82 -12.28 -31.40
C ALA A 194 8.80 -11.27 -30.82
N PHE A 195 7.99 -10.63 -31.66
CA PHE A 195 6.89 -9.79 -31.20
C PHE A 195 5.83 -10.58 -30.42
N HIS A 196 5.53 -11.82 -30.82
CA HIS A 196 4.60 -12.68 -30.08
C HIS A 196 5.13 -13.06 -28.69
N ILE A 197 6.43 -13.32 -28.53
CA ILE A 197 7.05 -13.52 -27.21
C ILE A 197 6.84 -12.28 -26.33
N VAL A 198 7.16 -11.10 -26.86
CA VAL A 198 7.01 -9.83 -26.12
C VAL A 198 5.54 -9.58 -25.74
N LYS A 199 4.61 -9.83 -26.68
CA LYS A 199 3.17 -9.77 -26.46
C LYS A 199 2.74 -10.65 -25.30
N ASP A 200 3.13 -11.93 -25.27
CA ASP A 200 2.75 -12.86 -24.21
C ASP A 200 3.35 -12.48 -22.85
N LEU A 201 4.59 -11.99 -22.85
CA LEU A 201 5.22 -11.44 -21.63
C LEU A 201 4.45 -10.22 -21.10
N ILE A 202 4.02 -9.31 -21.98
CA ILE A 202 3.20 -8.15 -21.61
C ILE A 202 1.85 -8.60 -21.05
N ILE A 203 1.17 -9.55 -21.71
CA ILE A 203 -0.12 -10.09 -21.24
C ILE A 203 0.06 -10.69 -19.84
N TYR A 204 1.05 -11.56 -19.66
CA TYR A 204 1.32 -12.16 -18.35
C TYR A 204 1.66 -11.10 -17.30
N PHE A 205 2.50 -10.12 -17.64
CA PHE A 205 2.88 -9.02 -16.75
C PHE A 205 1.65 -8.22 -16.29
N VAL A 206 0.77 -7.81 -17.21
CA VAL A 206 -0.48 -7.09 -16.88
C VAL A 206 -1.37 -7.90 -15.94
N LEU A 207 -1.50 -9.21 -16.17
CA LEU A 207 -2.26 -10.10 -15.28
C LEU A 207 -1.57 -10.26 -13.92
N TRP A 208 -0.23 -10.33 -13.90
CA TRP A 208 0.58 -10.55 -12.70
C TRP A 208 0.57 -9.35 -11.76
N VAL A 209 0.67 -8.13 -12.29
CA VAL A 209 0.57 -6.88 -11.50
C VAL A 209 -0.88 -6.52 -11.12
N GLY A 210 -1.87 -7.27 -11.61
CA GLY A 210 -3.29 -7.00 -11.33
C GLY A 210 -3.87 -5.82 -12.11
N GLY A 211 -3.25 -5.43 -13.24
CA GLY A 211 -3.74 -4.36 -14.11
C GLY A 211 -5.05 -4.70 -14.83
N PHE A 212 -5.44 -5.97 -14.86
CA PHE A 212 -6.71 -6.44 -15.38
C PHE A 212 -7.45 -7.26 -14.33
N ASN A 213 -8.74 -6.97 -14.12
CA ASN A 213 -9.61 -7.71 -13.22
C ASN A 213 -10.87 -8.21 -13.94
N PRO A 214 -10.95 -9.51 -14.30
CA PRO A 214 -12.10 -10.06 -15.01
C PRO A 214 -13.39 -10.02 -14.16
N TYR A 215 -13.28 -9.97 -12.84
CA TYR A 215 -14.45 -9.93 -11.95
C TYR A 215 -15.21 -8.60 -12.05
N SER A 216 -14.59 -7.52 -12.52
CA SER A 216 -15.24 -6.22 -12.73
C SER A 216 -16.29 -6.24 -13.85
N PHE A 217 -16.29 -7.23 -14.74
CA PHE A 217 -17.22 -7.30 -15.88
C PHE A 217 -18.54 -8.02 -15.57
N THR A 218 -18.62 -8.74 -14.45
CA THR A 218 -19.69 -9.74 -14.26
C THR A 218 -20.85 -9.27 -13.38
N LYS A 219 -20.64 -8.30 -12.48
CA LYS A 219 -21.70 -7.75 -11.62
C LYS A 219 -21.43 -6.29 -11.26
N LYS A 220 -22.48 -5.47 -11.24
CA LYS A 220 -22.41 -4.15 -10.60
C LYS A 220 -22.15 -4.36 -9.10
N PRO A 221 -21.17 -3.65 -8.50
CA PRO A 221 -20.95 -3.71 -7.07
C PRO A 221 -22.21 -3.31 -6.31
N ALA A 222 -22.48 -3.96 -5.17
CA ALA A 222 -23.54 -3.51 -4.27
C ALA A 222 -23.22 -2.08 -3.79
N PRO A 223 -24.23 -1.21 -3.64
CA PRO A 223 -24.00 0.11 -3.04
C PRO A 223 -23.50 -0.09 -1.60
N ILE A 224 -22.48 0.67 -1.22
CA ILE A 224 -22.00 0.74 0.16
C ILE A 224 -22.67 1.94 0.80
N ASP A 225 -23.27 1.77 1.97
CA ASP A 225 -23.80 2.88 2.75
C ASP A 225 -22.78 3.39 3.79
N ARG A 226 -23.17 4.41 4.56
CA ARG A 226 -22.32 4.97 5.61
C ARG A 226 -22.13 3.97 6.76
N ASP A 227 -23.17 3.19 7.07
CA ASP A 227 -23.19 2.29 8.22
C ASP A 227 -22.27 1.09 7.99
N ASP A 228 -22.18 0.62 6.74
CA ASP A 228 -21.21 -0.35 6.25
C ASP A 228 -19.77 0.11 6.46
N LEU A 229 -19.48 1.38 6.12
CA LEU A 229 -18.16 1.97 6.31
C LEU A 229 -17.81 2.14 7.79
N LEU A 230 -18.79 2.54 8.61
CA LEU A 230 -18.60 2.66 10.06
C LEU A 230 -18.38 1.29 10.70
N ARG A 231 -19.13 0.27 10.29
CA ARG A 231 -19.01 -1.12 10.76
C ARG A 231 -17.61 -1.70 10.56
N ILE A 232 -16.99 -1.41 9.41
CA ILE A 232 -15.62 -1.85 9.15
C ILE A 232 -14.54 -0.91 9.71
N GLY A 233 -14.92 0.17 10.39
CA GLY A 233 -14.01 1.15 10.95
C GLY A 233 -13.31 2.05 9.91
N TRP A 234 -13.91 2.27 8.74
CA TRP A 234 -13.26 3.01 7.66
C TRP A 234 -13.08 4.50 8.00
N THR A 235 -11.83 4.96 8.04
CA THR A 235 -11.49 6.36 8.36
C THR A 235 -11.31 7.26 7.13
N SER A 236 -11.28 6.66 5.93
CA SER A 236 -10.86 7.29 4.66
C SER A 236 -9.43 7.83 4.61
N ALA A 237 -8.65 7.70 5.69
CA ALA A 237 -7.25 8.10 5.73
C ALA A 237 -6.37 7.00 5.13
N LYS A 238 -5.24 7.43 4.56
CA LYS A 238 -4.18 6.56 4.06
C LYS A 238 -2.88 7.00 4.68
N LYS A 239 -2.02 6.07 5.09
CA LYS A 239 -0.65 6.42 5.47
C LYS A 239 0.10 6.97 4.27
N ALA A 240 0.90 8.01 4.46
CA ALA A 240 1.74 8.53 3.39
C ALA A 240 3.04 7.73 3.27
N PRO A 241 3.50 7.46 2.04
CA PRO A 241 4.89 7.10 1.79
C PRO A 241 5.85 8.19 2.27
N VAL A 242 7.10 7.82 2.52
CA VAL A 242 8.15 8.71 3.06
C VAL A 242 8.39 9.92 2.16
N PHE A 243 8.37 9.69 0.84
CA PHE A 243 8.55 10.73 -0.16
C PHE A 243 7.45 11.80 -0.06
N ASP A 244 6.18 11.37 0.01
CA ASP A 244 5.02 12.24 0.16
C ASP A 244 5.09 13.06 1.44
N PHE A 245 5.41 12.40 2.57
CA PHE A 245 5.61 13.08 3.85
C PHE A 245 6.69 14.17 3.74
N SER A 246 7.85 13.83 3.19
CA SER A 246 8.99 14.74 3.11
C SER A 246 8.67 15.97 2.26
N LYS A 247 7.91 15.78 1.17
CA LYS A 247 7.43 16.87 0.32
C LYS A 247 6.46 17.77 1.08
N GLU A 248 5.43 17.21 1.68
CA GLU A 248 4.37 17.95 2.37
C GLU A 248 4.93 18.71 3.59
N TYR A 249 5.77 18.05 4.38
CA TYR A 249 6.40 18.64 5.57
C TYR A 249 7.31 19.84 5.22
N ARG A 250 8.08 19.75 4.12
CA ARG A 250 8.92 20.88 3.67
C ARG A 250 8.05 22.05 3.22
N GLN A 251 6.99 21.79 2.46
CA GLN A 251 6.05 22.84 2.04
C GLN A 251 5.39 23.50 3.25
N TYR A 252 5.00 22.70 4.24
CA TYR A 252 4.42 23.18 5.48
C TYR A 252 5.35 24.16 6.23
N LYS A 253 6.61 23.76 6.50
CA LYS A 253 7.57 24.63 7.22
C LYS A 253 7.94 25.88 6.41
N VAL A 254 8.07 25.78 5.08
CA VAL A 254 8.31 26.95 4.22
C VAL A 254 7.13 27.93 4.25
N LYS A 255 5.90 27.41 4.28
CA LYS A 255 4.69 28.25 4.37
C LYS A 255 4.60 28.97 5.73
N GLN A 256 4.97 28.30 6.83
CA GLN A 256 4.99 28.90 8.17
C GLN A 256 5.88 30.15 8.26
N VAL A 257 7.03 30.17 7.57
CA VAL A 257 7.95 31.33 7.57
C VAL A 257 7.64 32.37 6.50
N GLY A 258 6.54 32.21 5.76
CA GLY A 258 6.09 33.16 4.75
C GLY A 258 6.82 33.06 3.41
N GLY A 259 7.26 31.85 3.03
CA GLY A 259 7.76 31.52 1.70
C GLY A 259 9.25 31.22 1.62
N THR A 260 9.67 30.71 0.44
CA THR A 260 11.00 30.12 0.22
C THR A 260 12.16 31.08 0.50
N LEU A 261 12.02 32.36 0.11
CA LEU A 261 13.09 33.35 0.30
C LEU A 261 13.36 33.63 1.79
N LYS A 262 12.30 33.68 2.60
CA LYS A 262 12.41 33.84 4.06
C LYS A 262 12.95 32.57 4.71
N ALA A 263 12.53 31.40 4.23
CA ALA A 263 13.04 30.11 4.69
C ALA A 263 14.55 29.96 4.47
N TYR A 264 15.06 30.41 3.31
CA TYR A 264 16.49 30.43 3.02
C TYR A 264 17.24 31.39 3.97
N LYS A 265 16.76 32.64 4.10
CA LYS A 265 17.39 33.65 4.96
C LYS A 265 17.40 33.28 6.45
N SER A 266 16.44 32.48 6.90
CA SER A 266 16.31 32.03 8.30
C SER A 266 16.98 30.68 8.59
N GLY A 267 17.64 30.05 7.61
CA GLY A 267 18.28 28.73 7.77
C GLY A 267 17.29 27.57 7.96
N VAL A 268 15.99 27.80 7.76
CA VAL A 268 14.97 26.74 7.91
C VAL A 268 15.15 25.65 6.88
N LEU A 269 15.57 25.99 5.65
CA LEU A 269 15.83 25.01 4.59
C LEU A 269 16.91 23.99 4.99
N ASP A 270 17.99 24.45 5.64
CA ASP A 270 19.04 23.57 6.14
C ASP A 270 18.52 22.68 7.27
N SER A 271 17.69 23.26 8.15
CA SER A 271 17.10 22.50 9.26
C SER A 271 16.15 21.40 8.77
N ILE A 272 15.45 21.57 7.63
CA ILE A 272 14.48 20.58 7.11
C ILE A 272 15.06 19.70 5.99
N LYS A 273 16.39 19.68 5.83
CA LYS A 273 17.05 18.77 4.89
C LYS A 273 16.72 17.32 5.24
N ASP A 274 16.94 16.98 6.52
CA ASP A 274 16.64 15.67 7.11
C ASP A 274 15.29 15.74 7.84
N THR A 275 14.26 15.26 7.15
CA THR A 275 12.86 15.25 7.60
C THR A 275 12.48 13.99 8.35
N THR A 276 13.25 12.92 8.18
CA THR A 276 12.98 11.58 8.68
C THR A 276 14.29 10.82 8.98
N VAL A 277 14.19 9.76 9.78
CA VAL A 277 15.28 8.79 10.01
C VAL A 277 14.73 7.37 9.99
N THR A 278 15.44 6.45 9.33
CA THR A 278 15.11 5.03 9.34
C THR A 278 15.44 4.42 10.70
N LEU A 279 14.46 3.73 11.28
CA LEU A 279 14.63 3.06 12.55
C LEU A 279 15.26 1.66 12.35
N GLY A 280 16.12 1.27 13.27
CA GLY A 280 16.82 0.00 13.31
C GLY A 280 16.15 -1.03 14.21
N ALA A 281 16.81 -2.18 14.37
CA ALA A 281 16.23 -3.32 15.07
C ALA A 281 15.86 -3.00 16.54
N GLY A 282 14.62 -3.33 16.91
CA GLY A 282 14.02 -3.10 18.23
C GLY A 282 13.44 -1.70 18.45
N GLU A 283 13.52 -0.81 17.45
CA GLU A 283 12.95 0.54 17.50
C GLU A 283 11.53 0.60 16.91
N GLY A 284 10.81 1.68 17.22
CA GLY A 284 9.52 2.00 16.61
C GLY A 284 8.49 0.87 16.73
N PHE A 285 7.91 0.42 15.62
CA PHE A 285 6.90 -0.66 15.65
C PHE A 285 7.47 -2.03 16.05
N GLN A 286 8.80 -2.19 16.10
CA GLN A 286 9.45 -3.40 16.60
C GLN A 286 9.72 -3.35 18.11
N THR A 287 9.39 -2.24 18.80
CA THR A 287 9.47 -2.18 20.25
C THR A 287 8.50 -3.20 20.89
N PRO A 288 8.91 -3.99 21.89
CA PRO A 288 8.02 -4.94 22.55
C PRO A 288 6.83 -4.26 23.25
N LEU A 289 5.64 -4.85 23.10
CA LEU A 289 4.41 -4.44 23.78
C LEU A 289 4.47 -4.82 25.27
N CYS A 290 5.22 -4.06 26.06
CA CYS A 290 5.36 -4.28 27.51
C CYS A 290 4.87 -3.06 28.29
N ALA A 291 3.95 -3.27 29.24
CA ALA A 291 3.46 -2.23 30.17
C ALA A 291 4.56 -1.64 31.07
N LYS A 292 5.73 -2.30 31.14
CA LYS A 292 6.92 -1.89 31.88
C LYS A 292 8.11 -1.65 30.94
N LEU A 293 7.98 -0.77 29.95
CA LEU A 293 9.16 -0.06 29.48
C LEU A 293 9.51 0.92 30.60
N SER A 294 10.46 0.53 31.45
CA SER A 294 10.84 1.31 32.62
C SER A 294 11.19 2.72 32.16
N LYS A 295 10.41 3.70 32.66
CA LYS A 295 10.73 5.14 32.75
C LYS A 295 11.89 5.55 31.86
N ASP A 296 11.60 6.15 30.71
CA ASP A 296 12.47 7.07 29.96
C ASP A 296 13.96 7.00 30.31
N LYS A 297 14.57 5.82 30.23
CA LYS A 297 16.01 5.70 30.31
C LYS A 297 16.47 6.03 28.91
N VAL A 298 16.72 7.32 28.71
CA VAL A 298 17.58 7.88 27.66
C VAL A 298 19.02 7.39 27.93
N GLU A 299 19.21 6.08 28.02
CA GLU A 299 20.51 5.40 28.07
C GLU A 299 20.79 4.70 26.73
N SER A 300 19.93 4.87 25.74
CA SER A 300 19.98 4.11 24.50
C SER A 300 19.86 5.05 23.32
N ASP A 301 20.78 4.92 22.36
CA ASP A 301 20.76 5.54 21.03
C ASP A 301 19.54 5.14 20.17
N LYS A 302 18.47 4.60 20.80
CA LYS A 302 17.32 3.98 20.17
C LYS A 302 16.01 4.67 20.55
N PHE A 303 15.11 4.75 19.58
CA PHE A 303 13.74 5.21 19.75
C PHE A 303 12.81 4.04 20.12
N TYR A 304 12.35 4.02 21.38
CA TYR A 304 11.36 3.06 21.87
C TYR A 304 9.96 3.65 21.82
N LEU A 305 9.05 2.92 21.18
CA LEU A 305 7.63 3.29 21.16
C LEU A 305 6.96 2.90 22.48
N SER A 306 6.09 3.76 23.00
CA SER A 306 5.29 3.48 24.19
C SER A 306 3.86 3.98 24.03
N TYR A 307 2.92 3.39 24.78
CA TYR A 307 1.53 3.85 24.80
C TYR A 307 1.41 5.29 25.31
N GLU A 308 2.24 5.67 26.28
CA GLU A 308 2.31 7.04 26.79
C GLU A 308 2.73 8.03 25.69
N TYR A 309 3.73 7.65 24.88
CA TYR A 309 4.18 8.48 23.76
C TYR A 309 3.03 8.72 22.76
N LEU A 310 2.32 7.67 22.37
CA LEU A 310 1.18 7.76 21.45
C LEU A 310 0.02 8.58 22.04
N ARG A 311 -0.32 8.32 23.31
CA ARG A 311 -1.37 9.06 24.04
C ARG A 311 -1.08 10.55 24.10
N LEU A 312 0.13 10.94 24.49
CA LEU A 312 0.48 12.35 24.63
C LEU A 312 0.54 13.08 23.28
N GLN A 313 0.92 12.39 22.20
CA GLN A 313 0.84 12.96 20.85
C GLN A 313 -0.60 13.25 20.44
N GLU A 314 -1.50 12.29 20.69
CA GLU A 314 -2.93 12.44 20.42
C GLU A 314 -3.52 13.59 21.26
N GLU A 315 -3.25 13.64 22.57
CA GLU A 315 -3.71 14.72 23.46
C GLU A 315 -3.23 16.10 23.01
N ALA A 316 -1.98 16.21 22.57
CA ALA A 316 -1.44 17.45 22.03
C ALA A 316 -2.14 17.87 20.73
N PHE A 317 -2.46 16.90 19.86
CA PHE A 317 -3.23 17.14 18.65
C PHE A 317 -4.65 17.64 18.99
N GLN A 318 -5.35 16.92 19.87
CA GLN A 318 -6.72 17.23 20.32
C GLN A 318 -6.78 18.64 20.94
N LYS A 319 -5.88 18.94 21.87
CA LYS A 319 -5.82 20.25 22.54
C LYS A 319 -5.65 21.40 21.54
N ARG A 320 -4.79 21.24 20.54
CA ARG A 320 -4.53 22.28 19.53
C ARG A 320 -5.74 22.53 18.63
N HIS A 321 -6.50 21.50 18.31
CA HIS A 321 -7.60 21.58 17.37
C HIS A 321 -8.98 21.63 18.05
N SER A 322 -9.02 21.74 19.39
CA SER A 322 -10.23 21.74 20.21
C SER A 322 -11.22 22.87 19.91
N THR A 323 -10.75 23.97 19.29
CA THR A 323 -11.59 25.12 18.92
C THR A 323 -12.04 25.09 17.46
N LEU A 324 -11.66 24.08 16.68
CA LEU A 324 -12.07 23.95 15.29
C LEU A 324 -13.50 23.41 15.19
N SER A 325 -14.16 23.68 14.07
CA SER A 325 -15.41 23.01 13.73
C SER A 325 -15.18 21.50 13.49
N ASP A 326 -16.20 20.67 13.69
CA ASP A 326 -16.11 19.20 13.51
C ASP A 326 -15.55 18.80 12.14
N LEU A 327 -15.94 19.52 11.08
CA LEU A 327 -15.47 19.26 9.72
C LEU A 327 -13.98 19.58 9.55
N GLU A 328 -13.52 20.69 10.12
CA GLU A 328 -12.11 21.08 10.08
C GLU A 328 -11.27 20.17 10.95
N PHE A 329 -11.77 19.82 12.14
CA PHE A 329 -11.17 18.84 13.02
C PHE A 329 -10.99 17.50 12.29
N ALA A 330 -12.04 16.97 11.66
CA ALA A 330 -11.97 15.72 10.90
C ALA A 330 -10.95 15.77 9.74
N ARG A 331 -10.82 16.92 9.06
CA ARG A 331 -9.79 17.13 8.02
C ARG A 331 -8.39 17.11 8.61
N GLN A 332 -8.17 17.81 9.72
CA GLN A 332 -6.87 17.81 10.41
C GLN A 332 -6.54 16.43 10.97
N TYR A 333 -7.53 15.70 11.47
CA TYR A 333 -7.33 14.37 12.01
C TYR A 333 -7.02 13.34 10.93
N LYS A 334 -7.67 13.45 9.77
CA LYS A 334 -7.30 12.69 8.58
C LYS A 334 -5.86 12.98 8.13
N HIS A 335 -5.44 14.25 8.20
CA HIS A 335 -4.05 14.63 7.91
C HIS A 335 -3.08 14.04 8.95
N TYR A 336 -3.43 14.09 10.24
CA TYR A 336 -2.66 13.48 11.32
C TYR A 336 -2.50 11.97 11.14
N ARG A 337 -3.58 11.24 10.80
CA ARG A 337 -3.51 9.82 10.45
C ARG A 337 -2.54 9.57 9.28
N ARG A 338 -2.64 10.40 8.23
CA ARG A 338 -1.80 10.26 7.03
C ARG A 338 -0.31 10.47 7.29
N PHE A 339 0.05 11.52 8.02
CA PHE A 339 1.44 12.00 8.10
C PHE A 339 2.06 11.98 9.50
N GLY A 340 1.25 11.83 10.54
CA GLY A 340 1.63 12.11 11.92
C GLY A 340 1.64 13.62 12.23
N PRO A 341 2.20 14.02 13.38
CA PRO A 341 2.28 15.43 13.77
C PRO A 341 3.25 16.21 12.88
N PHE A 342 2.87 17.44 12.50
CA PHE A 342 3.74 18.40 11.81
C PHE A 342 4.31 19.49 12.74
N ASP A 343 3.74 19.63 13.93
CA ASP A 343 4.27 20.46 15.00
C ASP A 343 4.02 19.74 16.32
N ALA A 344 4.88 18.81 16.69
CA ALA A 344 4.72 18.18 17.99
C ALA A 344 5.16 19.13 19.11
N PRO A 345 4.66 18.94 20.35
CA PRO A 345 5.29 19.55 21.52
C PRO A 345 6.81 19.33 21.52
N LYS A 346 7.56 20.33 22.01
CA LYS A 346 9.03 20.35 21.94
C LYS A 346 9.69 19.08 22.46
N GLU A 347 9.11 18.45 23.48
CA GLU A 347 9.60 17.22 24.08
C GLU A 347 9.64 16.03 23.11
N PHE A 348 8.63 15.87 22.24
CA PHE A 348 8.60 14.79 21.26
C PHE A 348 9.51 15.10 20.07
N ALA A 349 9.46 16.35 19.60
CA ALA A 349 10.32 16.81 18.53
C ALA A 349 11.81 16.72 18.92
N SER A 350 12.18 16.99 20.18
CA SER A 350 13.56 16.87 20.64
C SER A 350 14.04 15.41 20.64
N LYS A 351 13.24 14.47 21.15
CA LYS A 351 13.56 13.03 21.12
C LYS A 351 13.79 12.54 19.69
N ALA A 352 12.92 12.94 18.76
CA ALA A 352 13.07 12.58 17.35
C ALA A 352 14.31 13.22 16.69
N GLN A 353 14.56 14.50 16.96
CA GLN A 353 15.71 15.22 16.43
C GLN A 353 17.04 14.70 16.98
N GLU A 354 17.10 14.29 18.25
CA GLU A 354 18.27 13.64 18.84
C GLU A 354 18.59 12.33 18.11
N ARG A 355 17.58 11.49 17.87
CA ARG A 355 17.77 10.24 17.11
C ARG A 355 18.22 10.46 15.67
N ILE A 356 17.68 11.49 14.99
CA ILE A 356 18.12 11.90 13.65
C ILE A 356 19.60 12.29 13.68
N LYS A 357 20.02 13.15 14.63
CA LYS A 357 21.42 13.58 14.76
C LYS A 357 22.37 12.41 14.98
N ILE A 358 22.02 11.47 15.87
CA ILE A 358 22.82 10.27 16.13
C ILE A 358 23.02 9.47 14.83
N SER A 359 21.95 9.29 14.03
CA SER A 359 22.03 8.61 12.74
C SER A 359 22.96 9.31 11.76
N THR A 360 22.81 10.63 11.62
CA THR A 360 23.64 11.44 10.72
C THR A 360 25.12 11.39 11.10
N ASP A 361 25.42 11.39 12.40
CA ASP A 361 26.79 11.31 12.89
C ASP A 361 27.40 9.92 12.71
N GLN A 362 26.59 8.85 12.86
CA GLN A 362 27.02 7.48 12.54
C GLN A 362 27.34 7.31 11.06
N GLU A 363 26.47 7.80 10.16
CA GLU A 363 26.70 7.74 8.71
C GLU A 363 27.96 8.49 8.26
N LYS A 364 28.25 9.65 8.86
CA LYS A 364 29.49 10.40 8.60
C LYS A 364 30.71 9.60 9.02
N LYS A 365 30.70 9.05 10.24
CA LYS A 365 31.81 8.21 10.74
C LYS A 365 32.04 6.99 9.86
N GLU A 366 30.99 6.33 9.37
CA GLU A 366 31.13 5.19 8.46
C GLU A 366 31.73 5.58 7.10
N LYS A 367 31.35 6.75 6.55
CA LYS A 367 31.93 7.26 5.29
C LYS A 367 33.41 7.57 5.45
N GLU A 368 33.78 8.27 6.52
CA GLU A 368 35.19 8.58 6.84
C GLU A 368 36.01 7.30 7.05
N GLN A 369 35.45 6.27 7.67
CA GLN A 369 36.14 4.98 7.84
C GLN A 369 36.27 4.19 6.52
N LYS A 370 35.31 4.31 5.60
CA LYS A 370 35.39 3.68 4.27
C LYS A 370 36.40 4.37 3.37
N GLU A 371 36.53 5.69 3.46
CA GLU A 371 37.54 6.47 2.74
C GLU A 371 38.95 6.12 3.26
N LYS A 372 39.16 6.10 4.58
CA LYS A 372 40.45 5.69 5.21
C LYS A 372 40.87 4.24 4.97
N LYS A 373 39.98 3.38 4.47
CA LYS A 373 40.29 1.97 4.11
C LYS A 373 40.53 1.78 2.61
N ARG A 374 40.27 2.80 1.80
CA ARG A 374 40.47 2.80 0.34
C ARG A 374 41.78 3.49 -0.05
N ASP A 375 42.27 4.37 0.81
CA ASP A 375 43.65 4.86 0.84
C ASP A 375 44.56 3.87 1.57
#